data_AF-A0A8I1PZW2-F1
#
_entry.id   AF-A0A8I1PZW2-F1
#
_cell.length_a   1.000
_cell.length_b   1.000
_cell.length_c   1.000
_cell.angle_alpha   90.00
_cell.angle_beta   90.00
_cell.angle_gamma   90.00
#
_symmetry.space_group_name_H-M   'P 1'
#
loop_
_entity.id
_entity.type
_entity.pdbx_description
1 polymer ?
#
loop_
_entity_poly.entity_id
_entity_poly.type
_entity_poly.pdbx_seq_one_letter_code
_entity_poly.pdbx_strand_id
1 'polypeptide(L)'
;MDITTAKVIPVGATLVDAYWAVPTPYGEGPRFDTEDLAITAAVQKMREAIEQHKVARGASYVPLPERITVDLRWRLTYPAGGGVDTVVARKTYESIVEAEESLARHRRFAR
;
A
#
# COMPACT_ATOMS: atom_id res chain seq x y z
N MET A 1 14.13 -0.97 -3.88
CA MET A 1 14.13 -2.17 -3.03
C MET A 1 13.57 -3.30 -3.87
N ASP A 2 14.30 -4.41 -4.02
CA ASP A 2 13.85 -5.56 -4.80
C ASP A 2 12.62 -6.19 -4.09
N ILE A 3 11.50 -6.29 -4.81
CA ILE A 3 10.23 -6.85 -4.31
C ILE A 3 10.33 -8.33 -3.90
N THR A 4 11.45 -9.00 -4.21
CA THR A 4 11.75 -10.37 -3.80
C THR A 4 12.48 -10.46 -2.45
N THR A 5 12.84 -9.34 -1.83
CA THR A 5 13.69 -9.37 -0.62
C THR A 5 12.90 -9.79 0.63
N ALA A 6 13.08 -11.05 1.04
CA ALA A 6 13.06 -11.56 2.42
C ALA A 6 11.71 -11.84 3.14
N LYS A 7 10.85 -12.67 2.55
CA LYS A 7 10.07 -13.66 3.33
C LYS A 7 10.23 -15.05 2.71
N VAL A 8 9.96 -16.11 3.47
CA VAL A 8 9.97 -17.47 2.94
C VAL A 8 8.61 -17.74 2.32
N ILE A 9 8.58 -18.11 1.03
CA ILE A 9 7.34 -18.59 0.39
C ILE A 9 6.95 -19.89 1.13
N PRO A 10 5.70 -20.01 1.63
CA PRO A 10 5.25 -21.22 2.31
C PRO A 10 5.53 -22.48 1.49
N VAL A 11 5.90 -23.58 2.16
CA VAL A 11 6.19 -24.85 1.48
C VAL A 11 4.96 -25.29 0.69
N GLY A 12 5.19 -25.63 -0.59
CA GLY A 12 4.12 -26.02 -1.50
C GLY A 12 3.30 -24.85 -2.04
N ALA A 13 3.72 -23.60 -1.86
CA ALA A 13 3.14 -22.45 -2.56
C ALA A 13 4.05 -21.98 -3.69
N THR A 14 3.46 -21.51 -4.79
CA THR A 14 4.16 -20.83 -5.88
C THR A 14 3.82 -19.35 -5.85
N LEU A 15 4.85 -18.49 -5.86
CA LEU A 15 4.65 -17.05 -6.03
C LEU A 15 4.27 -16.75 -7.49
N VAL A 16 3.08 -16.19 -7.69
CA VAL A 16 2.60 -15.74 -9.00
C VAL A 16 3.11 -14.34 -9.28
N ASP A 17 2.87 -13.41 -8.36
CA ASP A 17 3.34 -12.03 -8.44
C ASP A 17 3.55 -11.43 -7.04
N ALA A 18 4.37 -10.39 -7.00
CA ALA A 18 4.57 -9.54 -5.84
C ALA A 18 4.27 -8.09 -6.24
N TYR A 19 3.43 -7.41 -5.46
CA TYR A 19 2.98 -6.07 -5.79
C TYR A 19 2.71 -5.24 -4.53
N TRP A 20 2.76 -3.93 -4.66
CA TRP A 20 2.40 -3.00 -3.61
C TRP A 20 0.95 -2.57 -3.74
N ALA A 21 0.25 -2.39 -2.62
CA ALA A 21 -1.14 -1.95 -2.60
C ALA A 21 -1.40 -0.93 -1.51
N VAL A 22 -2.35 -0.03 -1.77
CA VAL A 22 -2.86 0.91 -0.75
C VAL A 22 -4.17 0.31 -0.22
N PRO A 23 -4.24 -0.12 1.05
CA PRO A 23 -5.46 -0.68 1.62
C PRO A 23 -6.61 0.31 1.57
N THR A 24 -7.83 -0.19 1.39
CA THR A 24 -9.06 0.61 1.49
C THR A 24 -9.98 0.03 2.55
N PRO A 25 -10.94 0.81 3.07
CA PRO A 25 -11.94 0.29 4.00
C PRO A 25 -12.74 -0.90 3.44
N TYR A 26 -12.80 -1.05 2.12
CA TYR A 26 -13.57 -2.08 1.42
C TYR A 26 -12.72 -3.24 0.88
N GLY A 27 -11.43 -3.31 1.23
CA GLY A 27 -10.52 -4.37 0.80
C GLY A 27 -9.30 -3.86 0.03
N GLU A 28 -8.90 -4.59 -1.02
CA GLU A 28 -7.74 -4.26 -1.85
C GLU A 28 -8.00 -3.00 -2.68
N GLY A 29 -7.15 -1.99 -2.49
CA GLY A 29 -7.09 -0.84 -3.36
C GLY A 29 -6.26 -1.08 -4.62
N PRO A 30 -5.85 -0.02 -5.33
CA PRO A 30 -5.02 -0.13 -6.53
C PRO A 30 -3.69 -0.84 -6.24
N ARG A 31 -3.20 -1.55 -7.26
CA ARG A 31 -1.93 -2.29 -7.26
C ARG A 31 -0.84 -1.48 -7.97
N PHE A 32 0.39 -1.63 -7.50
CA PHE A 32 1.55 -0.87 -7.95
C PHE A 32 2.79 -1.77 -8.01
N ASP A 33 3.62 -1.54 -9.03
CA ASP A 33 4.85 -2.34 -9.24
C ASP A 33 5.97 -1.96 -8.26
N THR A 34 5.96 -0.72 -7.75
CA THR A 34 6.98 -0.21 -6.85
C THR A 34 6.36 0.43 -5.61
N GLU A 35 7.13 0.41 -4.52
CA GLU A 35 6.73 1.05 -3.26
C GLU A 35 6.47 2.54 -3.45
N ASP A 36 7.33 3.23 -4.21
CA ASP A 36 7.24 4.68 -4.42
C ASP A 36 5.93 5.07 -5.13
N LEU A 37 5.48 4.26 -6.09
CA LEU A 37 4.18 4.48 -6.75
C LEU A 37 3.03 4.28 -5.76
N ALA A 38 3.09 3.25 -4.91
CA ALA A 38 2.09 3.02 -3.87
C ALA A 38 2.05 4.15 -2.84
N ILE A 39 3.21 4.62 -2.34
CA ILE A 39 3.26 5.74 -1.40
C ILE A 39 2.76 7.03 -2.07
N THR A 40 3.14 7.29 -3.33
CA THR A 40 2.68 8.48 -4.08
C THR A 40 1.15 8.48 -4.19
N ALA A 41 0.56 7.34 -4.57
CA ALA A 41 -0.90 7.21 -4.66
C ALA A 41 -1.58 7.35 -3.30
N ALA A 42 -0.99 6.79 -2.23
CA ALA A 42 -1.54 6.89 -0.88
C ALA A 42 -1.52 8.33 -0.36
N VAL A 43 -0.45 9.09 -0.63
CA VAL A 43 -0.35 10.52 -0.31
C VAL A 43 -1.38 11.34 -1.10
N GLN A 44 -1.55 11.07 -2.40
CA GLN A 44 -2.57 11.73 -3.23
C GLN A 44 -3.98 11.52 -2.67
N LYS A 45 -4.32 10.26 -2.36
CA LYS A 45 -5.63 9.91 -1.79
C LYS A 45 -5.88 10.58 -0.44
N MET A 46 -4.85 10.68 0.40
CA MET A 46 -4.96 11.38 1.68
C MET A 46 -5.17 12.89 1.48
N ARG A 47 -4.47 13.51 0.53
CA ARG A 47 -4.66 14.92 0.16
C ARG A 47 -6.08 15.17 -0.37
N GLU A 48 -6.59 14.28 -1.22
CA GLU A 48 -7.98 14.34 -1.71
C GLU A 48 -8.98 14.20 -0.57
N ALA A 49 -8.77 13.26 0.36
CA ALA A 49 -9.63 13.09 1.53
C ALA A 49 -9.62 14.33 2.43
N ILE A 50 -8.46 14.96 2.64
CA ILE A 50 -8.34 16.24 3.36
C ILE A 50 -9.15 17.33 2.68
N GLU A 51 -9.03 17.46 1.36
CA GLU A 51 -9.74 18.51 0.63
C GLU A 51 -11.25 18.29 0.63
N GLN A 52 -11.70 17.04 0.43
CA GLN A 52 -13.11 16.67 0.53
C GLN A 52 -13.66 16.94 1.93
N HIS A 53 -12.89 16.64 2.97
CA HIS A 53 -13.28 16.89 4.35
C HIS A 53 -13.46 18.38 4.65
N LYS A 54 -12.60 19.25 4.11
CA LYS A 54 -12.76 20.71 4.25
C LYS A 54 -14.04 21.23 3.59
N VAL A 55 -14.44 20.62 2.47
CA VAL A 55 -15.61 21.04 1.69
C VAL A 55 -16.91 20.43 2.25
N ALA A 56 -16.83 19.26 2.89
CA ALA A 56 -17.98 18.55 3.43
C ALA A 56 -18.64 19.34 4.58
N ARG A 57 -19.91 19.72 4.38
CA ARG A 57 -20.80 20.25 5.44
C ARG A 57 -21.94 19.27 5.69
N GLY A 58 -22.25 19.00 6.96
CA GLY A 58 -23.41 18.18 7.35
C GLY A 58 -23.20 16.66 7.23
N ALA A 59 -24.23 15.92 6.80
CA ALA A 59 -24.32 14.45 6.85
C ALA A 59 -23.30 13.67 5.99
N SER A 60 -22.46 14.36 5.21
CA SER A 60 -21.46 13.77 4.31
C SER A 60 -20.04 13.87 4.87
N TYR A 61 -19.89 13.82 6.19
CA TYR A 61 -18.60 13.85 6.87
C TYR A 61 -17.80 12.58 6.54
N VAL A 62 -16.76 12.74 5.71
CA VAL A 62 -15.78 11.68 5.46
C VAL A 62 -14.71 11.79 6.55
N PRO A 63 -14.53 10.78 7.42
CA PRO A 63 -13.48 10.82 8.42
C PRO A 63 -12.12 10.84 7.73
N LEU A 64 -11.23 11.71 8.23
CA LEU A 64 -9.85 11.73 7.76
C LEU A 64 -9.16 10.43 8.17
N PRO A 65 -8.45 9.76 7.26
CA PRO A 65 -7.58 8.66 7.62
C PRO A 65 -6.54 9.14 8.65
N GLU A 66 -6.43 8.46 9.79
CA GLU A 66 -5.46 8.84 10.83
C GLU A 66 -4.01 8.54 10.42
N ARG A 67 -3.83 7.69 9.40
CA ARG A 67 -2.54 7.15 8.98
C ARG A 67 -2.57 6.72 7.53
N ILE A 68 -1.41 6.71 6.88
CA ILE A 68 -1.21 6.19 5.53
C ILE A 68 -0.62 4.79 5.65
N THR A 69 -1.18 3.81 4.96
CA THR A 69 -0.66 2.44 4.95
C THR A 69 -0.41 1.98 3.53
N VAL A 70 0.70 1.28 3.31
CA VAL A 70 0.99 0.56 2.08
C VAL A 70 1.42 -0.86 2.42
N ASP A 71 0.89 -1.83 1.67
CA ASP A 71 1.15 -3.25 1.86
C ASP A 71 1.96 -3.78 0.68
N LEU A 72 3.07 -4.47 0.96
CA LEU A 72 3.68 -5.40 0.01
C LEU A 72 2.91 -6.72 0.11
N ARG A 73 2.38 -7.17 -1.01
CA ARG A 73 1.53 -8.35 -1.10
C ARG A 73 2.10 -9.37 -2.07
N TRP A 74 1.89 -10.64 -1.75
CA TRP A 74 2.18 -11.76 -2.63
C TRP A 74 0.88 -12.44 -3.02
N ARG A 75 0.73 -12.68 -4.32
CA ARG A 75 -0.24 -13.65 -4.81
C ARG A 75 0.42 -15.01 -4.87
N LEU A 76 -0.07 -15.93 -4.06
CA LEU A 76 0.42 -17.31 -4.01
C LEU A 76 -0.63 -18.24 -4.61
N THR A 77 -0.20 -19.31 -5.26
CA THR A 77 -1.06 -20.44 -5.66
C THR A 77 -0.56 -21.73 -5.03
N TYR A 78 -1.47 -22.65 -4.71
CA TYR A 78 -1.15 -23.95 -4.13
C TYR A 78 -1.48 -25.10 -5.12
N PRO A 79 -0.73 -26.22 -5.12
CA PRO A 79 -0.97 -27.38 -5.97
C PRO A 79 -2.36 -28.00 -5.84
N ALA A 80 -2.95 -27.92 -4.64
CA ALA A 80 -4.32 -28.40 -4.39
C ALA A 80 -5.41 -27.48 -4.98
N GLY A 81 -5.02 -26.38 -5.64
CA GLY A 81 -5.91 -25.32 -6.09
C GLY A 81 -6.07 -24.21 -5.05
N GLY A 82 -6.47 -23.03 -5.51
CA GLY A 82 -6.66 -21.84 -4.68
C GLY A 82 -5.50 -20.85 -4.77
N GLY A 83 -5.84 -19.59 -5.01
CA GLY A 83 -4.92 -18.46 -4.92
C GLY A 83 -5.17 -17.68 -3.63
N VAL A 84 -4.12 -17.38 -2.87
CA VAL A 84 -4.21 -16.58 -1.65
C VAL A 84 -3.39 -15.31 -1.82
N ASP A 85 -4.03 -14.18 -1.56
CA ASP A 85 -3.37 -12.89 -1.50
C ASP A 85 -2.92 -12.60 -0.07
N THR A 86 -1.61 -12.52 0.15
CA THR A 86 -1.02 -12.43 1.49
C THR A 86 -0.27 -11.12 1.66
N VAL A 87 -0.51 -10.43 2.78
CA VAL A 87 0.30 -9.27 3.18
C VAL A 87 1.64 -9.75 3.75
N VAL A 88 2.71 -9.38 3.06
CA VAL A 88 4.08 -9.80 3.35
C VAL A 88 4.78 -8.75 4.19
N ALA A 89 4.60 -7.49 3.86
CA ALA A 89 5.06 -6.38 4.69
C ALA A 89 3.99 -5.29 4.70
N ARG A 90 3.90 -4.59 5.82
CA ARG A 90 3.05 -3.41 5.96
C ARG A 90 3.91 -2.27 6.43
N LYS A 91 3.83 -1.15 5.73
CA LYS A 91 4.42 0.13 6.15
C LYS A 91 3.29 1.06 6.51
N THR A 92 3.39 1.65 7.69
CA THR A 92 2.44 2.63 8.21
C THR A 92 3.19 3.93 8.46
N TYR A 93 2.63 5.02 7.97
CA TYR A 93 3.09 6.37 8.19
C TYR A 93 2.03 7.11 8.99
N GLU A 94 2.44 7.73 10.09
CA GLU A 94 1.57 8.45 11.02
C GLU A 94 1.10 9.79 10.44
N SER A 95 1.75 10.27 9.37
CA SER A 95 1.36 11.53 8.72
C SER A 95 1.70 11.55 7.22
N ILE A 96 1.11 12.52 6.49
CA ILE A 96 1.51 12.83 5.11
C ILE A 96 2.99 13.20 5.04
N VAL A 97 3.46 14.03 5.98
CA VAL A 97 4.84 14.53 5.99
C VAL A 97 5.83 13.36 6.05
N GLU A 98 5.59 12.40 6.94
CA GLU A 98 6.44 11.21 7.06
C GLU A 98 6.46 10.36 5.77
N ALA A 99 5.30 10.18 5.13
CA ALA A 99 5.20 9.47 3.86
C ALA A 99 5.95 10.20 2.73
N GLU A 100 5.88 11.53 2.69
CA GLU A 100 6.61 12.37 1.74
C GLU A 100 8.12 12.36 1.97
N GLU A 101 8.57 12.39 3.22
CA GLU A 101 9.98 12.22 3.55
C GLU A 101 10.50 10.83 3.14
N SER A 102 9.68 9.79 3.31
CA SER A 102 10.02 8.45 2.83
C SER A 102 10.18 8.42 1.32
N LEU A 103 9.27 9.04 0.56
CA LEU A 103 9.39 9.20 -0.90
C LEU A 103 10.68 9.94 -1.29
N ALA A 104 11.02 11.02 -0.58
CA ALA A 104 12.23 11.79 -0.83
C ALA A 104 13.49 10.95 -0.61
N ARG A 105 13.53 10.15 0.45
CA ARG A 105 14.63 9.20 0.70
C ARG A 105 14.74 8.17 -0.42
N HIS A 106 13.64 7.53 -0.79
CA HIS A 106 13.62 6.50 -1.83
C HIS A 106 14.14 7.02 -3.17
N ARG A 107 13.69 8.21 -3.60
CA ARG A 107 14.16 8.86 -4.84
C ARG A 107 15.63 9.24 -4.80
N ARG A 108 16.19 9.54 -3.62
CA ARG A 108 17.61 9.85 -3.45
C ARG A 108 18.50 8.61 -3.58
N PHE A 109 17.99 7.44 -3.22
CA PHE A 109 18.72 6.16 -3.31
C PHE A 109 18.43 5.36 -4.59
N ALA A 110 17.48 5.81 -5.42
CA ALA A 110 17.16 5.21 -6.71
C ALA A 110 17.99 5.78 -7.89
N ARG A 111 18.89 6.75 -7.62
CA ARG A 111 19.88 7.30 -8.55
C ARG A 111 21.26 6.73 -8.25
#